data_AF-A0A8J3P0R6-F1
#
_entry.id   AF-A0A8J3P0R6-F1
#
_cell.length_a   1.000
_cell.length_b   1.000
_cell.length_c   1.000
_cell.angle_alpha   90.00
_cell.angle_beta   90.00
_cell.angle_gamma   90.00
#
_symmetry.space_group_name_H-M   'P 1'
#
loop_
_entity.id
_entity.type
_entity.pdbx_description
1 polymer ?
#
loop_
_entity_poly.entity_id
_entity_poly.type
_entity_poly.pdbx_seq_one_letter_code
_entity_poly.pdbx_strand_id
1 'polypeptide(L)'
;MSAIRPLPRRLDATDDDLSRAHDAARALAAATLGRDPGPMTTAASMSHYVYIGTGVVVKLVDVGGHHRLELEVALAPHLPSGLGAPLLTSGRRALGTCDVRYACFTRMPGASPGVGLPGADTTTARRWSEQAVRWLDDLHTWTPTGTARQLLAESPVHEGFTGRAALIAEIDAILAADRDTSSPVRCSTG
;
A
#
# COMPACT_ATOMS: atom_id res chain seq x y z
N MET A 1 -7.07 34.08 -1.14
CA MET A 1 -6.69 32.85 -0.44
C MET A 1 -6.78 31.70 -1.44
N SER A 2 -5.66 31.15 -1.90
CA SER A 2 -5.68 29.99 -2.79
C SER A 2 -6.22 28.78 -2.03
N ALA A 3 -7.15 28.05 -2.65
CA ALA A 3 -7.73 26.85 -2.06
C ALA A 3 -6.64 25.81 -1.77
N ILE A 4 -6.72 25.20 -0.59
CA ILE A 4 -5.93 24.01 -0.24
C ILE A 4 -6.31 22.93 -1.25
N ARG A 5 -5.36 22.53 -2.10
CA ARG A 5 -5.60 21.50 -3.11
C ARG A 5 -5.02 20.20 -2.57
N PRO A 6 -5.83 19.16 -2.32
CA PRO A 6 -5.33 17.89 -1.81
C PRO A 6 -4.37 17.27 -2.82
N LEU A 7 -3.45 16.44 -2.32
CA LEU A 7 -2.63 15.61 -3.19
C LEU A 7 -3.57 14.60 -3.84
N PRO A 8 -3.74 14.61 -5.18
CA PRO A 8 -4.70 13.72 -5.82
C PRO A 8 -4.31 12.26 -5.59
N ARG A 9 -5.24 11.33 -5.80
CA ARG A 9 -4.85 9.92 -5.90
C ARG A 9 -3.79 9.81 -6.97
N ARG A 10 -2.85 8.91 -6.77
CA ARG A 10 -1.71 8.78 -7.69
C ARG A 10 -2.14 8.52 -9.14
N LEU A 11 -3.23 7.81 -9.35
CA LEU A 11 -3.78 7.55 -10.69
C LEU A 11 -4.34 8.81 -11.38
N ASP A 12 -4.71 9.82 -10.59
CA ASP A 12 -5.30 11.07 -11.03
C ASP A 12 -4.28 12.24 -11.00
N ALA A 13 -3.01 11.94 -10.70
CA ALA A 13 -1.97 12.94 -10.49
C ALA A 13 -1.43 13.48 -11.80
N THR A 14 -1.21 14.79 -11.88
CA THR A 14 -0.47 15.40 -12.99
C THR A 14 1.04 15.21 -12.82
N ASP A 15 1.81 15.47 -13.87
CA ASP A 15 3.29 15.45 -13.79
C ASP A 15 3.83 16.40 -12.73
N ASP A 16 3.21 17.58 -12.57
CA ASP A 16 3.56 18.53 -11.51
C ASP A 16 3.26 17.98 -10.12
N ASP A 17 2.15 17.26 -9.94
CA ASP A 17 1.82 16.61 -8.67
C ASP A 17 2.85 15.53 -8.33
N LEU A 18 3.25 14.73 -9.32
CA LEU A 18 4.26 13.69 -9.19
C LEU A 18 5.65 14.26 -8.86
N SER A 19 6.04 15.36 -9.51
CA SER A 19 7.31 16.06 -9.28
C SER A 19 7.36 16.64 -7.87
N ARG A 20 6.32 17.37 -7.45
CA ARG A 20 6.23 17.93 -6.10
C ARG A 20 6.26 16.86 -5.00
N ALA A 21 5.55 15.74 -5.22
CA ALA A 21 5.57 14.63 -4.28
C ALA A 21 6.95 13.92 -4.24
N HIS A 22 7.68 13.87 -5.35
CA HIS A 22 9.04 13.32 -5.39
C HIS A 22 10.03 14.20 -4.61
N ASP A 23 10.03 15.51 -4.85
CA ASP A 23 10.89 16.45 -4.12
C ASP A 23 10.62 16.42 -2.62
N ALA A 24 9.33 16.35 -2.24
CA ALA A 24 8.91 16.18 -0.85
C ALA A 24 9.48 14.90 -0.23
N ALA A 25 9.37 13.78 -0.94
CA ALA A 25 9.87 12.50 -0.48
C ALA A 25 11.39 12.53 -0.31
N ARG A 26 12.12 13.16 -1.23
CA ARG A 26 13.57 13.35 -1.14
C ARG A 26 13.97 14.19 0.06
N ALA A 27 13.28 15.29 0.32
CA ALA A 27 13.52 16.13 1.49
C ALA A 27 13.26 15.39 2.81
N LEU A 28 12.17 14.62 2.89
CA LEU A 28 11.83 13.81 4.06
C LEU A 28 12.83 12.68 4.30
N ALA A 29 13.24 12.00 3.24
CA ALA A 29 14.27 10.97 3.29
C ALA A 29 15.62 11.54 3.77
N ALA A 30 16.03 12.70 3.24
CA ALA A 30 17.27 13.35 3.66
C ALA A 30 17.26 13.73 5.13
N ALA A 31 16.15 14.31 5.61
CA ALA A 31 15.98 14.67 7.01
C ALA A 31 15.97 13.42 7.92
N THR A 32 15.33 12.34 7.49
CA THR A 32 15.27 11.07 8.25
C THR A 32 16.64 10.41 8.38
N LEU A 33 17.43 10.41 7.31
CA LEU A 33 18.73 9.74 7.26
C LEU A 33 19.89 10.62 7.77
N GLY A 34 19.69 11.94 7.86
CA GLY A 34 20.77 12.90 8.13
C GLY A 34 21.79 13.02 6.99
N ARG A 35 21.46 12.58 5.78
CA ARG A 35 22.33 12.55 4.59
C ARG A 35 21.51 12.47 3.31
N ASP A 36 22.14 12.70 2.15
CA ASP A 36 21.48 12.48 0.85
C ASP A 36 20.96 11.02 0.74
N PRO A 37 19.66 10.81 0.44
CA PRO A 37 19.10 9.47 0.24
C PRO A 37 19.53 8.79 -1.06
N GLY A 38 20.25 9.49 -1.94
CA GLY A 38 20.60 9.04 -3.29
C GLY A 38 19.42 9.15 -4.26
N PRO A 39 19.53 8.56 -5.46
CA PRO A 39 18.43 8.52 -6.42
C PRO A 39 17.18 7.89 -5.80
N MET A 40 16.02 8.48 -6.08
CA MET A 40 14.74 7.97 -5.60
C MET A 40 13.89 7.49 -6.77
N THR A 41 13.55 6.21 -6.77
CA THR A 41 12.69 5.61 -7.79
C THR A 41 11.26 5.50 -7.29
N THR A 42 10.29 5.67 -8.19
CA THR A 42 8.88 5.54 -7.82
C THR A 42 8.47 4.06 -7.89
N ALA A 43 7.89 3.53 -6.82
CA ALA A 43 7.33 2.17 -6.82
C ALA A 43 5.89 2.18 -7.29
N ALA A 44 5.42 1.19 -8.04
CA ALA A 44 4.01 1.09 -8.40
C ALA A 44 3.15 0.86 -7.15
N SER A 45 2.12 1.69 -6.95
CA SER A 45 1.21 1.61 -5.81
C SER A 45 -0.10 2.29 -6.17
N MET A 46 -1.21 1.60 -5.93
CA MET A 46 -2.57 2.08 -6.18
C MET A 46 -3.08 3.06 -5.12
N SER A 47 -2.52 2.99 -3.91
CA SER A 47 -3.07 3.65 -2.72
C SER A 47 -2.19 4.78 -2.18
N HIS A 48 -0.91 4.80 -2.52
CA HIS A 48 0.07 5.74 -1.97
C HIS A 48 1.08 6.18 -3.02
N TYR A 49 1.62 7.39 -2.86
CA TYR A 49 2.88 7.74 -3.51
C TYR A 49 4.00 7.05 -2.75
N VAL A 50 4.82 6.25 -3.44
CA VAL A 50 5.87 5.44 -2.82
C VAL A 50 7.17 5.67 -3.57
N TYR A 51 8.19 6.10 -2.84
CA TYR A 51 9.51 6.43 -3.37
C TYR A 51 10.59 5.62 -2.63
N ILE A 52 11.50 5.02 -3.38
CA ILE A 52 12.54 4.11 -2.88
C ILE A 52 13.91 4.77 -3.11
N GLY A 53 14.60 5.12 -2.02
CA GLY A 53 15.99 5.59 -2.04
C GLY A 53 16.99 4.45 -1.76
N THR A 54 18.27 4.77 -1.53
CA THR A 54 19.31 3.74 -1.29
C THR A 54 19.11 2.97 0.02
N GLY A 55 18.58 3.61 1.07
CA GLY A 55 18.38 2.98 2.39
C GLY A 55 17.00 3.24 3.02
N VAL A 56 16.09 3.87 2.28
CA VAL A 56 14.80 4.33 2.82
C VAL A 56 13.70 4.18 1.78
N VAL A 57 12.49 3.91 2.26
CA VAL A 57 11.25 3.98 1.48
C VAL A 57 10.38 5.06 2.10
N VAL A 58 9.89 6.00 1.30
CA VAL A 58 8.99 7.07 1.72
C VAL A 58 7.62 6.83 1.12
N LYS A 59 6.59 6.80 1.97
CA LYS A 59 5.19 6.78 1.56
C LYS A 59 4.55 8.13 1.85
N LEU A 60 3.80 8.69 0.90
CA LEU A 60 3.02 9.92 1.06
C LEU A 60 1.55 9.68 0.71
N VAL A 61 0.66 10.28 1.51
CA VAL A 61 -0.79 10.39 1.24
C VAL A 61 -1.29 11.76 1.66
N ASP A 62 -2.36 12.20 1.01
CA ASP A 62 -3.09 13.40 1.41
C ASP A 62 -3.65 13.29 2.85
N VAL A 63 -3.73 14.42 3.57
CA VAL A 63 -4.30 14.43 4.93
C VAL A 63 -5.82 14.18 4.95
N GLY A 64 -6.53 14.47 3.87
CA GLY A 64 -7.93 14.05 3.66
C GLY A 64 -8.07 12.64 3.08
N GLY A 65 -6.95 11.94 2.80
CA GLY A 65 -6.92 10.58 2.28
C GLY A 65 -7.31 9.52 3.31
N HIS A 66 -7.26 8.25 2.89
CA HIS A 66 -7.65 7.11 3.73
C HIS A 66 -6.72 6.90 4.95
N HIS A 67 -7.28 6.35 6.04
CA HIS A 67 -6.56 6.06 7.29
C HIS A 67 -5.54 4.90 7.21
N ARG A 68 -5.39 4.27 6.05
CA ARG A 68 -4.52 3.09 5.86
C ARG A 68 -3.06 3.33 6.24
N LEU A 69 -2.50 4.51 5.93
CA LEU A 69 -1.12 4.82 6.31
C LEU A 69 -0.98 5.06 7.83
N GLU A 70 -1.99 5.65 8.48
CA GLU A 70 -1.98 5.84 9.93
C GLU A 70 -2.00 4.49 10.65
N LEU A 71 -2.84 3.56 10.17
CA LEU A 71 -2.87 2.20 10.69
C LEU A 71 -1.54 1.47 10.47
N GLU A 72 -0.94 1.59 9.27
CA GLU A 72 0.37 0.99 8.99
C GLU A 72 1.45 1.53 9.92
N VAL A 73 1.52 2.85 10.11
CA VAL A 73 2.46 3.51 11.05
C VAL A 73 2.25 3.04 12.48
N ALA A 74 0.99 2.93 12.92
CA ALA A 74 0.66 2.54 14.27
C ALA A 74 0.94 1.05 14.54
N LEU A 75 0.79 0.18 13.53
CA LEU A 75 1.06 -1.25 13.64
C LEU A 75 2.53 -1.61 13.45
N ALA A 76 3.30 -0.84 12.70
CA ALA A 76 4.70 -1.17 12.37
C ALA A 76 5.58 -1.58 13.56
N PRO A 77 5.51 -0.92 14.74
CA PRO A 77 6.30 -1.31 15.91
C PRO A 77 5.86 -2.64 16.56
N HIS A 78 4.67 -3.13 16.21
CA HIS A 78 4.05 -4.31 16.82
C HIS A 78 4.10 -5.55 15.91
N LEU A 79 4.48 -5.39 14.64
CA LEU A 79 4.59 -6.50 13.72
C LEU A 79 5.71 -7.47 14.15
N PRO A 80 5.51 -8.78 13.96
CA PRO A 80 6.58 -9.75 14.11
C PRO A 80 7.80 -9.37 13.27
N SER A 81 9.00 -9.60 13.81
CA SER A 81 10.25 -9.32 13.11
C SER A 81 10.29 -10.07 11.78
N GLY A 82 10.63 -9.36 10.70
CA GLY A 82 10.74 -9.94 9.36
C GLY A 82 9.45 -9.88 8.52
N LEU A 83 8.29 -9.55 9.10
CA LEU A 83 7.04 -9.37 8.34
C LEU A 83 6.86 -7.95 7.79
N GLY A 84 7.44 -6.95 8.46
CA GLY A 84 7.37 -5.55 8.07
C GLY A 84 8.74 -4.90 7.93
N ALA A 85 8.82 -3.88 7.07
CA ALA A 85 9.96 -2.98 7.07
C ALA A 85 9.93 -2.12 8.35
N PRO A 86 11.06 -1.95 9.07
CA PRO A 86 11.12 -1.10 10.25
C PRO A 86 10.73 0.36 9.93
N LEU A 87 9.86 0.94 10.74
CA LEU A 87 9.53 2.37 10.67
C LEU A 87 10.68 3.20 11.24
N LEU A 88 11.16 4.18 10.48
CA LEU A 88 12.19 5.13 10.90
C LEU A 88 11.56 6.39 11.50
N THR A 89 10.57 6.95 10.82
CA THR A 89 9.83 8.13 11.29
C THR A 89 8.51 8.27 10.53
N SER A 90 7.59 9.05 11.05
CA SER A 90 6.33 9.40 10.40
C SER A 90 5.84 10.77 10.88
N GLY A 91 4.92 11.38 10.13
CA GLY A 91 4.34 12.64 10.54
C GLY A 91 3.49 13.31 9.47
N ARG A 92 3.30 14.62 9.64
CA ARG A 92 2.60 15.48 8.68
C ARG A 92 3.56 16.54 8.13
N ARG A 93 3.34 16.97 6.90
CA ARG A 93 4.13 18.02 6.26
C ARG A 93 3.28 18.80 5.25
N ALA A 94 3.45 20.11 5.23
CA ALA A 94 2.87 20.96 4.19
C ALA A 94 3.70 20.88 2.90
N LEU A 95 3.03 20.67 1.76
CA LEU A 95 3.52 20.69 0.39
C LEU A 95 2.78 21.77 -0.41
N GLY A 96 3.30 22.99 -0.38
CA GLY A 96 2.63 24.13 -1.02
C GLY A 96 1.29 24.42 -0.35
N THR A 97 0.18 24.17 -1.06
CA THR A 97 -1.18 24.33 -0.54
C THR A 97 -1.82 23.02 -0.07
N CYS A 98 -1.05 21.93 0.05
CA CYS A 98 -1.54 20.61 0.48
C CYS A 98 -0.87 20.19 1.79
N ASP A 99 -1.58 19.55 2.70
CA ASP A 99 -0.95 18.81 3.79
C ASP A 99 -0.89 17.31 3.45
N VAL A 100 0.28 16.71 3.63
CA VAL A 100 0.47 15.27 3.45
C VAL A 100 0.85 14.60 4.76
N ARG A 101 0.44 13.34 4.89
CA ARG A 101 1.04 12.41 5.85
C ARG A 101 2.18 11.67 5.18
N TYR A 102 3.21 11.40 5.96
CA TYR A 102 4.34 10.62 5.51
C TYR A 102 4.74 9.53 6.50
N ALA A 103 5.35 8.49 5.96
CA ALA A 103 6.08 7.49 6.74
C ALA A 103 7.35 7.12 5.99
N CYS A 104 8.47 7.05 6.72
CA CYS A 104 9.75 6.62 6.23
C CYS A 104 10.09 5.26 6.86
N PHE A 105 10.38 4.28 6.03
CA PHE A 105 10.75 2.93 6.44
C PHE A 105 12.17 2.61 5.99
N THR A 106 12.85 1.71 6.71
CA THR A 106 14.10 1.11 6.24
C THR A 106 13.85 0.39 4.92
N ARG A 107 14.72 0.60 3.93
CA ARG A 107 14.64 -0.16 2.67
C ARG A 107 15.04 -1.61 2.93
N MET A 108 14.10 -2.52 2.69
CA MET A 108 14.38 -3.95 2.68
C MET A 108 15.04 -4.35 1.34
N PRO A 109 16.04 -5.25 1.35
CA PRO A 109 16.63 -5.76 0.11
C PRO A 109 15.61 -6.60 -0.66
N GLY A 110 15.66 -6.51 -1.98
CA GLY A 110 14.79 -7.26 -2.89
C GLY A 110 14.09 -6.39 -3.92
N ALA A 111 13.43 -7.06 -4.86
CA ALA A 111 12.55 -6.45 -5.84
C ALA A 111 11.17 -7.10 -5.73
N SER A 112 10.11 -6.34 -5.99
CA SER A 112 8.78 -6.93 -6.12
C SER A 112 8.79 -7.89 -7.31
N PRO A 113 8.30 -9.12 -7.17
CA PRO A 113 8.27 -10.08 -8.26
C PRO A 113 7.28 -9.69 -9.37
N GLY A 114 6.38 -8.73 -9.11
CA GLY A 114 5.40 -8.24 -10.09
C GLY A 114 4.21 -9.19 -10.29
N VAL A 115 3.11 -8.64 -10.82
CA VAL A 115 1.94 -9.44 -11.18
C VAL A 115 2.32 -10.40 -12.30
N GLY A 116 1.93 -11.66 -12.17
CA GLY A 116 2.25 -12.71 -13.15
C GLY A 116 3.68 -13.26 -13.07
N LEU A 117 4.48 -12.83 -12.08
CA LEU A 117 5.85 -13.31 -11.83
C LEU A 117 6.75 -13.29 -13.09
N PRO A 118 6.85 -12.17 -13.83
CA PRO A 118 7.63 -12.08 -15.05
C PRO A 118 9.08 -12.54 -14.84
N GLY A 119 9.53 -13.44 -15.71
CA GLY A 119 10.90 -13.98 -15.68
C GLY A 119 11.15 -15.08 -14.64
N ALA A 120 10.13 -15.50 -13.88
CA ALA A 120 10.23 -16.65 -12.99
C ALA A 120 9.96 -17.96 -13.74
N ASP A 121 10.82 -18.96 -13.55
CA ASP A 121 10.52 -20.34 -13.93
C ASP A 121 9.63 -21.01 -12.88
N THR A 122 9.12 -22.21 -13.19
CA THR A 122 8.23 -22.98 -12.31
C THR A 122 8.85 -23.22 -10.93
N THR A 123 10.16 -23.47 -10.87
CA THR A 123 10.89 -23.73 -9.62
C THR A 123 10.94 -22.49 -8.74
N THR A 124 11.26 -21.34 -9.33
CA THR A 124 11.31 -20.05 -8.65
C THR A 124 9.93 -19.62 -8.19
N ALA A 125 8.92 -19.73 -9.06
CA ALA A 125 7.54 -19.43 -8.72
C ALA A 125 7.04 -20.30 -7.56
N ARG A 126 7.34 -21.61 -7.57
CA ARG A 126 7.01 -22.51 -6.45
C ARG A 126 7.67 -22.07 -5.15
N ARG A 127 8.98 -21.79 -5.18
CA ARG A 127 9.73 -21.37 -3.99
C ARG A 127 9.16 -20.08 -3.39
N TRP A 128 8.83 -19.09 -4.22
CA TRP A 128 8.20 -17.84 -3.77
C TRP A 128 6.80 -18.06 -3.21
N SER A 129 6.00 -18.93 -3.82
CA SER A 129 4.69 -19.31 -3.28
C SER A 129 4.81 -19.96 -1.90
N GLU A 130 5.73 -20.91 -1.73
CA GLU A 130 6.00 -21.55 -0.43
C GLU A 130 6.46 -20.53 0.62
N GLN A 131 7.27 -19.54 0.22
CA GLN A 131 7.69 -18.46 1.11
C GLN A 131 6.54 -17.54 1.49
N ALA A 132 5.68 -17.16 0.54
CA ALA A 132 4.50 -16.34 0.80
C ALA A 132 3.53 -17.05 1.76
N VAL A 133 3.30 -18.36 1.57
CA VAL A 133 2.47 -19.16 2.48
C VAL A 133 3.03 -19.17 3.90
N ARG A 134 4.35 -19.35 4.08
CA ARG A 134 4.99 -19.27 5.41
C ARG A 134 4.78 -17.90 6.06
N TRP A 135 4.98 -16.81 5.32
CA TRP A 135 4.76 -15.47 5.86
C TRP A 135 3.29 -15.20 6.22
N LEU A 136 2.34 -15.76 5.47
CA LEU A 136 0.93 -15.68 5.82
C LEU A 136 0.61 -16.49 7.08
N ASP A 137 1.24 -17.66 7.25
CA ASP A 137 1.11 -18.46 8.48
C ASP A 137 1.68 -17.73 9.70
N ASP A 138 2.87 -17.14 9.57
CA ASP A 138 3.47 -16.29 10.61
C ASP A 138 2.55 -15.11 10.97
N LEU A 139 1.93 -14.48 9.96
CA LEU A 139 1.00 -13.37 10.17
C LEU A 139 -0.32 -13.82 10.83
N HIS A 140 -0.83 -14.99 10.47
CA HIS A 140 -2.10 -15.52 11.02
C HIS A 140 -1.96 -16.13 12.40
N THR A 141 -0.77 -16.64 12.75
CA THR A 141 -0.47 -17.15 14.09
C THR A 141 -0.10 -16.04 15.07
N TRP A 142 0.31 -14.87 14.56
CA TRP A 142 0.53 -13.68 15.38
C TRP A 142 -0.76 -13.28 16.11
N THR A 143 -0.70 -13.30 17.44
CA THR A 143 -1.79 -12.87 18.31
C THR A 143 -1.50 -11.47 18.85
N PRO A 144 -2.02 -10.39 18.21
CA PRO A 144 -1.76 -9.03 18.67
C PRO A 144 -2.33 -8.82 20.08
N THR A 145 -1.57 -8.12 20.92
CA THR A 145 -1.99 -7.74 22.28
C THR A 145 -1.92 -6.22 22.46
N GLY A 146 -2.49 -5.72 23.55
CA GLY A 146 -2.44 -4.29 23.91
C GLY A 146 -2.91 -3.37 22.77
N THR A 147 -2.11 -2.35 22.48
CA THR A 147 -2.39 -1.32 21.47
C THR A 147 -2.62 -1.90 20.07
N ALA A 148 -1.84 -2.89 19.65
CA ALA A 148 -2.00 -3.51 18.33
C ALA A 148 -3.37 -4.18 18.17
N ARG A 149 -3.84 -4.87 19.22
CA ARG A 149 -5.17 -5.50 19.24
C ARG A 149 -6.27 -4.45 19.13
N GLN A 150 -6.15 -3.35 19.86
CA GLN A 150 -7.12 -2.26 19.83
C GLN A 150 -7.18 -1.60 18.45
N LEU A 151 -6.02 -1.24 17.89
CA LEU A 151 -5.92 -0.64 16.56
C LEU A 151 -6.56 -1.51 15.47
N LEU A 152 -6.34 -2.83 15.53
CA LEU A 152 -6.94 -3.77 14.58
C LEU A 152 -8.46 -3.92 14.76
N ALA A 153 -8.95 -3.89 16.00
CA ALA A 153 -10.38 -3.98 16.31
C ALA A 153 -11.15 -2.71 15.90
N GLU A 154 -10.51 -1.54 16.01
CA GLU A 154 -11.10 -0.23 15.69
C GLU A 154 -10.84 0.21 14.25
N SER A 155 -10.02 -0.55 13.50
CA SER A 155 -9.61 -0.18 12.15
C SER A 155 -10.81 -0.09 11.20
N PRO A 156 -11.09 1.08 10.59
CA PRO A 156 -12.13 1.20 9.57
C PRO A 156 -11.73 0.54 8.24
N VAL A 157 -10.48 0.09 8.12
CA VAL A 157 -9.95 -0.62 6.94
C VAL A 157 -10.35 -2.09 7.06
N HIS A 158 -11.64 -2.37 6.86
CA HIS A 158 -12.17 -3.71 6.70
C HIS A 158 -12.27 -4.04 5.21
N GLU A 159 -11.12 -4.16 4.52
CA GLU A 159 -11.06 -4.62 3.12
C GLU A 159 -11.09 -6.16 3.02
N GLY A 160 -11.77 -6.83 3.95
CA GLY A 160 -11.81 -8.28 4.04
C GLY A 160 -13.13 -8.77 4.60
N PHE A 161 -13.40 -10.06 4.42
CA PHE A 161 -14.63 -10.67 4.89
C PHE A 161 -14.54 -10.94 6.39
N THR A 162 -15.56 -10.53 7.14
CA THR A 162 -15.67 -10.76 8.60
C THR A 162 -15.85 -12.25 8.97
N GLY A 163 -15.90 -13.13 7.97
CA GLY A 163 -15.90 -14.58 8.13
C GLY A 163 -16.24 -15.30 6.82
N ARG A 164 -16.18 -16.64 6.87
CA ARG A 164 -16.47 -17.52 5.71
C ARG A 164 -17.85 -17.25 5.10
N ALA A 165 -18.85 -16.98 5.92
CA ALA A 165 -20.21 -16.69 5.45
C ALA A 165 -20.26 -15.40 4.61
N ALA A 166 -19.59 -14.34 5.07
CA ALA A 166 -19.51 -13.08 4.34
C ALA A 166 -18.74 -13.24 3.01
N LEU A 167 -17.67 -14.04 3.01
CA LEU A 167 -16.92 -14.36 1.78
C LEU A 167 -17.79 -15.11 0.76
N ILE A 168 -18.52 -16.14 1.20
CA ILE A 168 -19.40 -16.91 0.30
C ILE A 168 -20.52 -16.03 -0.26
N ALA A 169 -21.13 -15.20 0.58
CA ALA A 169 -22.17 -14.28 0.14
C ALA A 169 -21.68 -13.32 -0.96
N GLU A 170 -20.46 -12.81 -0.85
CA GLU A 170 -19.88 -11.93 -1.88
C GLU A 170 -19.56 -12.69 -3.17
N ILE A 171 -19.02 -13.92 -3.08
CA ILE A 171 -18.81 -14.77 -4.26
C ILE A 171 -20.13 -15.00 -4.99
N ASP A 172 -21.19 -15.34 -4.26
CA ASP A 172 -22.52 -15.56 -4.83
C ASP A 172 -23.07 -14.27 -5.48
N ALA A 173 -22.85 -13.11 -4.86
CA ALA A 173 -23.26 -11.82 -5.40
C ALA A 173 -22.55 -11.48 -6.72
N ILE A 174 -21.23 -11.70 -6.79
CA ILE A 174 -20.44 -11.49 -8.02
C ILE A 174 -20.93 -12.43 -9.14
N LEU A 175 -21.15 -13.71 -8.81
CA LEU A 175 -21.66 -14.69 -9.78
C LEU A 175 -23.10 -14.39 -10.23
N ALA A 176 -23.91 -13.75 -9.40
CA ALA A 176 -25.26 -13.30 -9.77
C ALA A 176 -25.19 -12.08 -10.70
N ALA A 177 -24.34 -11.11 -10.39
CA ALA A 177 -24.16 -9.90 -11.21
C ALA A 177 -23.65 -10.21 -12.63
N ASP A 178 -22.71 -11.17 -12.76
CA ASP A 178 -22.17 -11.59 -14.06
C ASP A 178 -23.25 -12.24 -14.95
N ARG A 179 -24.19 -12.98 -14.34
CA ARG A 179 -25.34 -13.58 -15.02
C ARG A 179 -26.33 -12.54 -15.53
N ASP A 180 -26.56 -11.47 -14.78
CA ASP A 180 -27.45 -10.37 -15.20
C ASP A 180 -26.83 -9.49 -16.30
N THR A 181 -25.50 -9.38 -16.36
CA THR A 181 -24.82 -8.67 -17.47
C THR A 181 -24.73 -9.47 -18.77
N SER A 182 -25.00 -10.78 -18.73
CA SER A 182 -25.00 -11.67 -19.90
C SER A 182 -26.33 -11.64 -20.68
N SER A 183 -26.74 -10.46 -21.18
CA SER A 183 -27.79 -10.40 -22.20
C SER A 183 -27.30 -10.98 -23.54
N PRO A 184 -28.08 -11.81 -24.26
CA PRO A 184 -27.63 -12.43 -25.50
C PRO A 184 -27.46 -11.36 -26.59
N VAL A 185 -26.27 -11.30 -27.17
CA VAL A 185 -26.01 -10.60 -28.43
C VAL A 185 -26.93 -11.21 -29.48
N ARG A 186 -27.96 -10.46 -29.93
CA ARG A 186 -28.75 -10.84 -31.10
C ARG A 186 -27.86 -10.73 -32.33
N CYS A 187 -27.36 -11.86 -32.82
CA CYS A 187 -26.85 -11.94 -34.19
C CYS A 187 -28.03 -11.78 -35.15
N SER A 188 -28.12 -10.62 -35.81
CA SER A 188 -28.96 -10.46 -36.99
C SER A 188 -28.25 -11.10 -38.18
N THR A 189 -28.82 -12.19 -38.72
CA THR A 189 -28.42 -12.77 -40.01
C THR A 189 -28.92 -11.85 -41.13
N GLY A 190 -27.98 -11.30 -41.90
CA GLY A 190 -28.22 -10.77 -43.26
C GLY A 190 -27.97 -11.85 -44.31
#